data_AF-A0AAW2D8E9-F1
#
_entry.id   AF-A0AAW2D8E9-F1
#
_cell.length_a   1.000
_cell.length_b   1.000
_cell.length_c   1.000
_cell.angle_alpha   90.00
_cell.angle_beta   90.00
_cell.angle_gamma   90.00
#
_symmetry.space_group_name_H-M   'P 1'
#
loop_
_entity.id
_entity.type
_entity.pdbx_description
1 polymer ?
#
loop_
_entity_poly.entity_id
_entity_poly.type
_entity_poly.pdbx_seq_one_letter_code
_entity_poly.pdbx_strand_id
1 'polypeptide(L)'
;MQMFREVIDECGFMDLGYVGPKYTWSRHFENGSSIWERLDRCLATSSWFLKFPGSKVYHLRCDSSDHIPLHIVLSDLVVPKRKKLFRFEEMWLSNGGCEEVVFSAWKSGSRSEDGDDKLAKVEKCGKDLTWWDKNAFGNVRRELDRLRKLLTKAKSEAMISGSNFRVLQLKKEIDVLLDRESTMWAQRSRLLWARQRDRNTKYFHSQATRRHRRNKVEGIRDEEGNWREKQNDVAEVLVEYFKGLFTASELNGSQEVLSSIPTIIDEEMNTMLGQDFSEQEVAASLKQMAPLKAPGPDGMPPRFYQHFWGTVSHDVTSSILAWLNSGTLPTPLNHTFIALIPKIHNPEHAHQYRPISLCNVLYKIYSKVLANRLKKLMPHIITEHQSAFTKDRLISDNILVAFETLHSLKNYKSTSHGFMALKLDMSKAYDRVVWNFLNNL
;
A
#
# COMPACT_ATOMS: atom_id res chain seq x y z
N MET A 1 -15.40 5.15 -29.54
CA MET A 1 -14.75 5.28 -28.21
C MET A 1 -13.25 4.97 -28.20
N GLN A 2 -12.75 4.02 -29.00
CA GLN A 2 -11.32 3.69 -29.00
C GLN A 2 -10.43 4.85 -29.48
N MET A 3 -10.75 5.46 -30.63
CA MET A 3 -10.04 6.65 -31.13
C MET A 3 -10.01 7.82 -30.13
N PHE A 4 -11.09 8.03 -29.37
CA PHE A 4 -11.11 9.06 -28.33
C PHE A 4 -10.14 8.75 -27.18
N ARG A 5 -10.01 7.48 -26.79
CA ARG A 5 -9.03 7.06 -25.76
C ARG A 5 -7.60 7.22 -26.27
N GLU A 6 -7.36 6.86 -27.53
CA GLU A 6 -6.06 7.03 -28.18
C GLU A 6 -5.63 8.50 -28.21
N VAL A 7 -6.53 9.43 -28.55
CA VAL A 7 -6.26 10.88 -28.52
C VAL A 7 -5.97 11.38 -27.10
N ILE A 8 -6.70 10.90 -26.09
CA ILE A 8 -6.43 11.23 -24.68
C ILE A 8 -5.03 10.79 -24.27
N ASP A 9 -4.67 9.56 -24.62
CA ASP A 9 -3.37 8.97 -24.28
C ASP A 9 -2.23 9.67 -25.04
N GLU A 10 -2.41 9.96 -26.33
CA GLU A 10 -1.43 10.65 -27.18
C GLU A 10 -1.17 12.07 -26.69
N CYS A 11 -2.22 12.80 -26.30
CA CYS A 11 -2.11 14.15 -25.75
C CYS A 11 -1.59 14.15 -24.29
N GLY A 12 -1.44 12.97 -23.66
CA GLY A 12 -1.05 12.85 -22.26
C GLY A 12 -2.06 13.46 -21.29
N PHE A 13 -3.33 13.48 -21.68
CA PHE A 13 -4.43 13.97 -20.87
C PHE A 13 -4.80 12.95 -19.78
N MET A 14 -5.14 13.45 -18.61
CA MET A 14 -5.59 12.66 -17.48
C MET A 14 -6.88 13.25 -16.92
N ASP A 15 -7.84 12.39 -16.58
CA ASP A 15 -9.11 12.79 -15.95
C ASP A 15 -8.84 13.45 -14.59
N LEU A 16 -9.41 14.65 -14.37
CA LEU A 16 -9.27 15.40 -13.11
C LEU A 16 -10.08 14.77 -11.96
N GLY A 17 -10.96 13.82 -12.24
CA GLY A 17 -11.95 13.32 -11.30
C GLY A 17 -13.11 14.32 -11.11
N TYR A 18 -13.93 14.08 -10.09
CA TYR A 18 -15.03 14.97 -9.74
C TYR A 18 -15.43 14.83 -8.28
N VAL A 19 -16.15 15.81 -7.74
CA VAL A 19 -16.81 15.77 -6.43
C VAL A 19 -18.29 16.10 -6.65
N GLY A 20 -19.20 15.28 -6.11
CA GLY A 20 -20.64 15.40 -6.31
C GLY A 20 -21.23 14.25 -7.15
N PRO A 21 -22.44 14.42 -7.70
CA PRO A 21 -23.20 13.36 -8.37
C PRO A 21 -22.41 12.65 -9.49
N LYS A 22 -22.56 11.33 -9.59
CA LYS A 22 -21.83 10.53 -10.60
C LYS A 22 -22.18 10.88 -12.05
N TYR A 23 -23.45 11.18 -12.31
CA TYR A 23 -24.00 11.44 -13.63
C TYR A 23 -24.06 12.94 -13.87
N THR A 24 -23.67 13.38 -15.06
CA THR A 24 -23.71 14.80 -15.44
C THR A 24 -24.86 15.13 -16.36
N TRP A 25 -25.53 14.09 -16.88
CA TRP A 25 -26.69 14.20 -17.73
C TRP A 25 -27.77 13.23 -17.29
N SER A 26 -29.02 13.65 -17.37
CA SER A 26 -30.18 12.81 -17.08
C SER A 26 -31.37 13.15 -17.96
N ARG A 27 -32.06 12.11 -18.44
CA ARG A 27 -33.34 12.25 -19.14
C ARG A 27 -34.40 11.39 -18.49
N HIS A 28 -35.54 12.01 -18.20
CA HIS A 28 -36.70 11.37 -17.62
C HIS A 28 -37.78 11.22 -18.69
N PHE A 29 -38.45 10.06 -18.70
CA PHE A 29 -39.52 9.75 -19.64
C PHE A 29 -40.85 9.68 -18.89
N GLU A 30 -41.95 10.04 -19.57
CA GLU A 30 -43.29 10.05 -18.98
C GLU A 30 -43.76 8.67 -18.48
N ASN A 31 -43.20 7.60 -19.03
CA ASN A 31 -43.46 6.23 -18.59
C ASN A 31 -42.76 5.84 -17.27
N GLY A 32 -42.11 6.80 -16.59
CA GLY A 32 -41.41 6.60 -15.32
C GLY A 32 -39.98 6.07 -15.45
N SER A 33 -39.51 5.78 -16.67
CA SER A 33 -38.11 5.39 -16.89
C SER A 33 -37.18 6.60 -16.89
N SER A 34 -35.91 6.40 -16.56
CA SER A 34 -34.90 7.46 -16.56
C SER A 34 -33.55 6.93 -17.03
N ILE A 35 -32.84 7.71 -17.83
CA ILE A 35 -31.47 7.43 -18.28
C ILE A 35 -30.54 8.43 -17.62
N TRP A 36 -29.42 7.94 -17.12
CA TRP A 36 -28.40 8.75 -16.44
C TRP A 36 -27.04 8.45 -17.04
N GLU A 37 -26.36 9.47 -17.55
CA GLU A 37 -25.05 9.34 -18.18
C GLU A 37 -24.05 10.37 -17.64
N ARG A 38 -22.75 10.05 -17.75
CA ARG A 38 -21.68 11.00 -17.46
C ARG A 38 -21.03 11.40 -18.77
N LEU A 39 -21.59 12.45 -19.38
CA LEU A 39 -21.15 12.99 -20.66
C LEU A 39 -20.01 14.00 -20.49
N ASP A 40 -19.98 14.71 -19.36
CA ASP A 40 -19.09 15.85 -19.14
C ASP A 40 -17.90 15.45 -18.27
N ARG A 41 -16.68 15.77 -18.74
CA ARG A 41 -15.42 15.46 -18.05
C ARG A 41 -14.39 16.56 -18.28
N CYS A 42 -13.56 16.82 -17.26
CA CYS A 42 -12.41 17.70 -17.40
C CYS A 42 -11.12 16.86 -17.42
N LEU A 43 -10.29 17.09 -18.45
CA LEU A 43 -9.01 16.42 -18.62
C LEU A 43 -7.86 17.43 -18.48
N ALA A 44 -6.74 17.01 -17.92
CA ALA A 44 -5.59 17.86 -17.66
C ALA A 44 -4.27 17.16 -17.99
N THR A 45 -3.28 17.94 -18.43
CA THR A 45 -1.94 17.45 -18.76
C THR A 45 -1.03 17.39 -17.53
N SER A 46 0.13 16.72 -17.64
CA SER A 46 1.13 16.70 -16.56
C SER A 46 1.59 18.10 -16.11
N SER A 47 1.65 19.08 -17.02
CA SER A 47 2.03 20.46 -16.69
C SER A 47 0.98 21.16 -15.83
N TRP A 48 -0.30 20.84 -16.03
CA TRP A 48 -1.39 21.33 -15.18
C TRP A 48 -1.26 20.83 -13.75
N PHE A 49 -1.01 19.53 -13.54
CA PHE A 49 -0.85 18.97 -12.18
C PHE A 49 0.35 19.52 -11.42
N LEU A 50 1.39 19.97 -12.13
CA LEU A 50 2.53 20.65 -11.50
C LEU A 50 2.20 22.07 -11.07
N LYS A 51 1.32 22.77 -11.79
CA LYS A 51 0.92 24.15 -11.49
C LYS A 51 -0.25 24.23 -10.49
N PHE A 52 -1.23 23.34 -10.61
CA PHE A 52 -2.45 23.31 -9.81
C PHE A 52 -2.66 21.92 -9.20
N PRO A 53 -1.79 21.54 -8.25
CA PRO A 53 -1.76 20.18 -7.73
C PRO A 53 -3.05 19.79 -6.99
N GLY A 54 -3.79 20.77 -6.44
CA GLY A 54 -5.09 20.58 -5.81
C GLY A 54 -6.28 20.90 -6.71
N SER A 55 -6.11 21.07 -8.02
CA SER A 55 -7.24 21.35 -8.93
C SER A 55 -8.35 20.30 -8.82
N LYS A 56 -9.61 20.70 -8.78
CA LYS A 56 -10.76 19.77 -8.68
C LYS A 56 -11.90 20.19 -9.59
N VAL A 57 -12.78 19.25 -9.88
CA VAL A 57 -14.03 19.48 -10.60
C VAL A 57 -15.18 19.19 -9.64
N TYR A 58 -16.09 20.14 -9.46
CA TYR A 58 -17.31 19.98 -8.70
C TYR A 58 -18.50 19.87 -9.65
N HIS A 59 -19.32 18.86 -9.43
CA HIS A 59 -20.59 18.67 -10.10
C HIS A 59 -21.65 19.42 -9.29
N LEU A 60 -22.10 20.56 -9.79
CA LEU A 60 -23.04 21.43 -9.08
C LEU A 60 -24.47 20.92 -9.27
N ARG A 61 -25.32 21.03 -8.24
CA ARG A 61 -26.74 20.72 -8.40
C ARG A 61 -27.39 21.75 -9.32
N CYS A 62 -28.19 21.26 -10.26
CA CYS A 62 -28.98 22.05 -11.19
C CYS A 62 -30.29 21.32 -11.41
N ASP A 63 -31.40 21.93 -11.02
CA ASP A 63 -32.73 21.32 -11.13
C ASP A 63 -33.47 21.76 -12.41
N SER A 64 -32.87 22.68 -13.18
CA SER A 64 -33.49 23.31 -14.35
C SER A 64 -32.91 22.87 -15.70
N SER A 65 -31.96 21.93 -15.71
CA SER A 65 -31.33 21.42 -16.94
C SER A 65 -31.16 19.91 -16.84
N ASP A 66 -31.18 19.25 -18.00
CA ASP A 66 -30.81 17.85 -18.13
C ASP A 66 -29.29 17.63 -17.99
N HIS A 67 -28.49 18.71 -17.97
CA HIS A 67 -27.07 18.69 -17.61
C HIS A 67 -26.81 19.37 -16.26
N ILE A 68 -25.75 18.91 -15.59
CA ILE A 68 -25.23 19.59 -14.39
C ILE A 68 -23.98 20.42 -14.70
N PRO A 69 -23.86 21.64 -14.14
CA PRO A 69 -22.67 22.47 -14.33
C PRO A 69 -21.42 21.84 -13.69
N LEU A 70 -20.30 21.94 -14.41
CA LEU A 70 -18.97 21.58 -13.91
C LEU A 70 -18.22 22.83 -13.46
N HIS A 71 -17.83 22.88 -12.19
CA HIS A 71 -17.02 23.96 -11.63
C HIS A 71 -15.60 23.48 -11.33
N ILE A 72 -14.62 24.01 -12.06
CA ILE A 72 -13.21 23.70 -11.82
C ILE A 72 -12.63 24.68 -10.80
N VAL A 73 -12.25 24.17 -9.63
CA VAL A 73 -11.56 24.94 -8.60
C VAL A 73 -10.06 24.71 -8.75
N LEU A 74 -9.33 25.78 -9.01
CA LEU A 74 -7.87 25.77 -8.96
C LEU A 74 -7.45 25.98 -7.51
N SER A 75 -6.93 24.93 -6.87
CA SER A 75 -6.39 25.04 -5.52
C SER A 75 -5.00 24.43 -5.45
N ASP A 76 -4.20 24.95 -4.52
CA ASP A 76 -2.99 24.28 -4.09
C ASP A 76 -3.35 23.08 -3.21
N LEU A 77 -2.45 22.09 -3.15
CA LEU A 77 -2.56 21.04 -2.14
C LEU A 77 -2.31 21.66 -0.77
N VAL A 78 -3.38 21.99 -0.06
CA VAL A 78 -3.30 22.29 1.37
C VAL A 78 -2.91 20.97 2.06
N VAL A 79 -1.62 20.85 2.38
CA VAL A 79 -1.09 19.75 3.18
C VAL A 79 -1.19 20.19 4.64
N PRO A 80 -2.07 19.58 5.46
CA PRO A 80 -2.14 19.92 6.87
C PRO A 80 -0.76 19.71 7.52
N LYS A 81 -0.36 20.63 8.41
CA LYS A 81 0.88 20.52 9.22
C LYS A 81 0.74 19.35 10.20
N ARG A 82 0.91 18.13 9.71
CA ARG A 82 0.93 16.90 10.52
C ARG A 82 2.35 16.58 10.94
N LYS A 83 2.50 15.96 12.12
CA LYS A 83 3.79 15.38 12.53
C LYS A 83 4.21 14.38 11.44
N LYS A 84 5.33 14.66 10.76
CA LYS A 84 5.87 13.77 9.74
C LYS A 84 6.26 12.46 10.42
N LEU A 85 5.62 11.37 10.02
CA LEU A 85 5.99 10.03 10.46
C LEU A 85 7.37 9.68 9.92
N PHE A 86 8.18 9.01 10.72
CA PHE A 86 9.44 8.46 10.26
C PHE A 86 9.19 7.37 9.22
N ARG A 87 9.96 7.43 8.13
CA ARG A 87 9.99 6.47 7.04
C ARG A 87 11.42 6.41 6.55
N PHE A 88 12.00 5.21 6.52
CA PHE A 88 13.33 5.03 5.94
C PHE A 88 13.30 5.38 4.44
N GLU A 89 14.25 6.20 4.00
CA GLU A 89 14.41 6.57 2.59
C GLU A 89 15.63 5.83 2.02
N GLU A 90 15.44 5.09 0.93
CA GLU A 90 16.49 4.24 0.33
C GLU A 90 17.70 5.06 -0.13
N MET A 91 17.50 6.33 -0.52
CA MET A 91 18.58 7.24 -0.90
C MET A 91 19.63 7.41 0.22
N TRP A 92 19.28 7.18 1.49
CA TRP A 92 20.23 7.26 2.59
C TRP A 92 21.35 6.22 2.49
N LEU A 93 21.10 5.09 1.84
CA LEU A 93 22.11 4.04 1.60
C LEU A 93 23.24 4.49 0.66
N SER A 94 23.07 5.60 -0.06
CA SER A 94 24.12 6.19 -0.90
C SER A 94 25.14 7.04 -0.11
N ASN A 95 25.04 7.06 1.22
CA ASN A 95 25.92 7.80 2.11
C ASN A 95 26.38 6.91 3.27
N GLY A 96 27.70 6.75 3.43
CA GLY A 96 28.29 5.90 4.48
C GLY A 96 27.87 6.30 5.90
N GLY A 97 27.53 7.57 6.14
CA GLY A 97 27.01 8.02 7.44
C GLY A 97 25.71 7.33 7.87
N CYS A 98 24.93 6.78 6.92
CA CYS A 98 23.76 5.97 7.24
C CYS A 98 24.17 4.67 7.95
N GLU A 99 25.21 3.99 7.46
CA GLU A 99 25.73 2.75 8.06
C GLU A 99 26.28 2.99 9.47
N GLU A 100 27.03 4.08 9.65
CA GLU A 100 27.58 4.49 10.95
C GLU A 100 26.48 4.76 11.99
N VAL A 101 25.40 5.44 11.59
CA VAL A 101 24.26 5.73 12.46
C VAL A 101 23.56 4.44 12.86
N VAL A 102 23.27 3.55 11.90
CA VAL A 102 22.61 2.27 12.19
C VAL A 102 23.47 1.41 13.11
N PHE A 103 24.76 1.28 12.82
CA PHE A 103 25.69 0.51 13.63
C PHE A 103 25.81 1.07 15.07
N SER A 104 25.92 2.38 15.20
CA SER A 104 26.02 3.05 16.50
C SER A 104 24.74 2.91 17.31
N ALA A 105 23.57 3.08 16.67
CA ALA A 105 22.27 2.90 17.30
C ALA A 105 22.09 1.46 17.82
N TRP A 106 22.55 0.47 17.05
CA TRP A 106 22.41 -0.95 17.39
C TRP A 106 23.39 -1.40 18.49
N LYS A 107 24.63 -0.89 18.48
CA LYS A 107 25.63 -1.17 19.53
C LYS A 107 25.35 -0.47 20.86
N SER A 108 24.70 0.68 20.83
CA SER A 108 24.42 1.50 22.02
C SER A 108 23.11 1.14 22.73
N GLY A 109 22.39 0.10 22.27
CA GLY A 109 21.26 -0.50 22.99
C GLY A 109 21.74 -1.44 24.09
N SER A 110 21.06 -1.44 25.24
CA SER A 110 21.43 -2.09 26.50
C SER A 110 21.80 -3.58 26.39
N ARG A 111 22.57 -4.03 27.40
CA ARG A 111 23.04 -5.41 27.61
C ARG A 111 21.96 -6.37 28.16
N SER A 112 20.69 -5.98 28.19
CA SER A 112 19.61 -6.86 28.67
C SER A 112 19.18 -7.85 27.59
N GLU A 113 19.07 -9.13 27.95
CA GLU A 113 18.72 -10.23 27.04
C GLU A 113 17.23 -10.28 26.67
N ASP A 114 16.42 -9.36 27.20
CA ASP A 114 14.96 -9.40 27.09
C ASP A 114 14.44 -8.89 25.72
N GLY A 115 13.36 -9.49 25.23
CA GLY A 115 12.83 -9.26 23.87
C GLY A 115 12.29 -7.84 23.64
N ASP A 116 11.78 -7.18 24.68
CA ASP A 116 11.24 -5.82 24.60
C ASP A 116 12.32 -4.75 24.39
N ASP A 117 13.54 -5.00 24.87
CA ASP A 117 14.68 -4.09 24.68
C ASP A 117 15.08 -3.97 23.20
N LYS A 118 14.85 -5.03 22.42
CA LYS A 118 15.23 -5.09 20.99
C LYS A 118 14.28 -4.29 20.09
N LEU A 119 13.00 -4.16 20.46
CA LEU A 119 12.08 -3.24 19.77
C LEU A 119 12.44 -1.78 20.05
N ALA A 120 12.93 -1.47 21.25
CA ALA A 120 13.44 -0.14 21.58
C ALA A 120 14.67 0.24 20.73
N LYS A 121 15.52 -0.72 20.35
CA LYS A 121 16.64 -0.47 19.41
C LYS A 121 16.15 -0.04 18.03
N VAL A 122 15.08 -0.64 17.50
CA VAL A 122 14.47 -0.22 16.22
C VAL A 122 13.97 1.21 16.31
N GLU A 123 13.26 1.54 17.38
CA GLU A 123 12.71 2.88 17.59
C GLU A 123 13.83 3.93 17.74
N LYS A 124 14.87 3.62 18.53
CA LYS A 124 16.05 4.46 18.70
C LYS A 124 16.75 4.70 17.37
N CYS A 125 17.00 3.65 16.60
CA CYS A 125 17.59 3.76 15.26
C CYS A 125 16.77 4.69 14.35
N GLY A 126 15.43 4.60 14.39
CA GLY A 126 14.56 5.53 13.67
C GLY A 126 14.71 6.99 14.11
N LYS A 127 14.88 7.25 15.42
CA LYS A 127 15.14 8.59 15.97
C LYS A 127 16.51 9.12 15.52
N ASP A 128 17.55 8.30 15.59
CA ASP A 128 18.92 8.68 15.23
C ASP A 128 19.04 8.97 13.73
N LEU A 129 18.43 8.13 12.88
CA LEU A 129 18.34 8.38 11.44
C LEU A 129 17.54 9.65 11.12
N THR A 130 16.46 9.94 11.86
CA THR A 130 15.71 11.19 11.69
C THR A 130 16.55 12.41 12.05
N TRP A 131 17.36 12.31 13.09
CA TRP A 131 18.27 13.38 13.50
C TRP A 131 19.38 13.56 12.46
N TRP A 132 19.99 12.48 12.00
CA TRP A 132 21.03 12.51 10.98
C TRP A 132 20.52 13.07 9.64
N ASP A 133 19.32 12.67 9.20
CA ASP A 133 18.69 13.20 7.98
C ASP A 133 18.59 14.73 8.02
N LYS A 134 18.20 15.28 9.17
CA LYS A 134 18.02 16.73 9.36
C LYS A 134 19.32 17.50 9.48
N ASN A 135 20.30 16.97 10.20
CA ASN A 135 21.48 17.73 10.63
C ASN A 135 22.73 17.44 9.77
N ALA A 136 22.84 16.26 9.18
CA ALA A 136 24.02 15.83 8.43
C ALA A 136 23.72 15.54 6.95
N PHE A 137 22.67 14.77 6.65
CA PHE A 137 22.33 14.43 5.25
C PHE A 137 21.77 15.64 4.49
N GLY A 138 20.86 16.39 5.12
CA GLY A 138 20.31 17.63 4.58
C GLY A 138 19.27 17.45 3.48
N ASN A 139 18.91 18.56 2.82
CA ASN A 139 17.85 18.57 1.81
C ASN A 139 18.43 18.49 0.40
N VAL A 140 18.25 17.32 -0.25
CA VAL A 140 18.73 17.05 -1.62
C VAL A 140 18.36 18.14 -2.62
N ARG A 141 17.14 18.70 -2.56
CA ARG A 141 16.71 19.74 -3.52
C ARG A 141 17.39 21.08 -3.27
N ARG A 142 17.48 21.49 -2.01
CA ARG A 142 18.18 22.74 -1.65
C ARG A 142 19.64 22.65 -2.09
N GLU A 143 20.25 21.49 -1.91
CA GLU A 143 21.62 21.26 -2.31
C GLU A 143 21.80 21.22 -3.84
N LEU A 144 20.87 20.58 -4.57
CA LEU A 144 20.82 20.64 -6.03
C LEU A 144 20.73 22.08 -6.55
N ASP A 145 19.86 22.90 -5.96
CA ASP A 145 19.72 24.31 -6.35
C ASP A 145 20.99 25.11 -6.05
N ARG A 146 21.67 24.83 -4.93
CA ARG A 146 22.96 25.42 -4.58
C ARG A 146 24.04 25.04 -5.60
N LEU A 147 24.21 23.75 -5.90
CA LEU A 147 25.20 23.27 -6.84
C LEU A 147 24.94 23.74 -8.27
N ARG A 148 23.67 23.85 -8.69
CA ARG A 148 23.31 24.43 -10.00
C ARG A 148 23.74 25.89 -10.12
N LYS A 149 23.54 26.69 -9.07
CA LYS A 149 24.03 28.09 -9.04
C LYS A 149 25.55 28.16 -9.10
N LEU A 150 26.26 27.29 -8.38
CA LEU A 150 27.72 27.20 -8.44
C LEU A 150 28.22 26.75 -9.81
N LEU A 151 27.53 25.79 -10.44
CA LEU A 151 27.87 25.31 -11.78
C LEU A 151 27.75 26.43 -12.82
N THR A 152 26.72 27.28 -12.72
CA THR A 152 26.59 28.45 -13.60
C THR A 152 27.77 29.41 -13.43
N LYS A 153 28.15 29.71 -12.18
CA LYS A 153 29.33 30.56 -11.90
C LYS A 153 30.63 29.94 -12.43
N ALA A 154 30.87 28.66 -12.14
CA ALA A 154 32.05 27.94 -12.59
C ALA A 154 32.14 27.85 -14.11
N LYS A 155 31.01 27.78 -14.83
CA LYS A 155 30.99 27.85 -16.30
C LYS A 155 31.42 29.22 -16.81
N SER A 156 30.93 30.31 -16.20
CA SER A 156 31.36 31.67 -16.54
C SER A 156 32.85 31.88 -16.27
N GLU A 157 33.36 31.38 -15.14
CA GLU A 157 34.79 31.40 -14.82
C GLU A 157 35.62 30.56 -15.80
N ALA A 158 35.14 29.38 -16.20
CA ALA A 158 35.81 28.50 -17.16
C ALA A 158 35.86 29.10 -18.58
N MET A 159 34.84 29.88 -18.97
CA MET A 159 34.86 30.61 -20.26
C MET A 159 35.98 31.65 -20.33
N ILE A 160 36.35 32.23 -19.18
CA ILE A 160 37.41 33.24 -19.09
C ILE A 160 38.78 32.58 -18.89
N SER A 161 38.86 31.59 -18.00
CA SER A 161 40.13 30.95 -17.58
C SER A 161 40.56 29.76 -18.43
N GLY A 162 39.67 29.20 -19.27
CA GLY A 162 39.90 27.97 -20.05
C GLY A 162 39.90 26.67 -19.24
N SER A 163 39.93 26.74 -17.90
CA SER A 163 39.96 25.56 -17.02
C SER A 163 38.55 25.07 -16.67
N ASN A 164 38.25 23.82 -17.01
CA ASN A 164 36.93 23.21 -16.78
C ASN A 164 36.88 22.26 -15.57
N PHE A 165 37.96 22.15 -14.79
CA PHE A 165 38.07 21.18 -13.69
C PHE A 165 36.91 21.29 -12.70
N ARG A 166 36.62 22.52 -12.24
CA ARG A 166 35.52 22.80 -11.30
C ARG A 166 34.14 22.53 -11.91
N VAL A 167 33.98 22.74 -13.22
CA VAL A 167 32.73 22.43 -13.95
C VAL A 167 32.50 20.92 -13.98
N LEU A 168 33.53 20.13 -14.26
CA LEU A 168 33.45 18.67 -14.27
C LEU A 168 33.15 18.11 -12.88
N GLN A 169 33.80 18.64 -11.84
CA GLN A 169 33.55 18.25 -10.45
C GLN A 169 32.09 18.54 -10.04
N LEU A 170 31.62 19.77 -10.26
CA LEU A 170 30.23 20.14 -9.90
C LEU A 170 29.19 19.35 -10.68
N LYS A 171 29.46 19.00 -11.95
CA LYS A 171 28.58 18.10 -12.72
C LYS A 171 28.48 16.72 -12.07
N LYS A 172 29.61 16.11 -11.68
CA LYS A 172 29.61 14.82 -10.97
C LYS A 172 28.83 14.89 -9.66
N GLU A 173 29.03 15.94 -8.87
CA GLU A 173 28.29 16.14 -7.61
C GLU A 173 26.78 16.29 -7.85
N ILE A 174 26.38 17.03 -8.89
CA ILE A 174 24.97 17.15 -9.30
C ILE A 174 24.40 15.80 -9.74
N ASP A 175 25.13 15.03 -10.53
CA ASP A 175 24.67 13.73 -11.02
C ASP A 175 24.40 12.76 -9.85
N VAL A 176 25.26 12.74 -8.82
CA VAL A 176 25.04 11.98 -7.58
C VAL A 176 23.75 12.41 -6.86
N LEU A 177 23.49 13.71 -6.76
CA LEU A 177 22.26 14.20 -6.13
C LEU A 177 21.00 13.94 -6.96
N LEU A 178 21.11 13.96 -8.29
CA LEU A 178 20.01 13.60 -9.19
C LEU A 178 19.65 12.12 -9.06
N ASP A 179 20.64 11.24 -8.91
CA ASP A 179 20.44 9.82 -8.64
C ASP A 179 19.70 9.61 -7.32
N ARG A 180 20.16 10.25 -6.24
CA ARG A 180 19.47 10.25 -4.93
C ARG A 180 18.02 10.71 -5.02
N GLU A 181 17.77 11.80 -5.76
CA GLU A 181 16.41 12.31 -5.95
C GLU A 181 15.56 11.30 -6.73
N SER A 182 16.13 10.65 -7.73
CA SER A 182 15.49 9.58 -8.51
C SER A 182 15.08 8.41 -7.63
N THR A 183 15.98 7.90 -6.77
CA THR A 183 15.70 6.82 -5.81
C THR A 183 14.55 7.19 -4.86
N MET A 184 14.58 8.39 -4.29
CA MET A 184 13.52 8.90 -3.40
C MET A 184 12.16 8.89 -4.11
N TRP A 185 12.10 9.38 -5.35
CA TRP A 185 10.85 9.43 -6.11
C TRP A 185 10.37 8.07 -6.59
N ALA A 186 11.28 7.16 -6.95
CA ALA A 186 10.96 5.78 -7.25
C ALA A 186 10.30 5.08 -6.05
N GLN A 187 10.88 5.23 -4.86
CA GLN A 187 10.32 4.68 -3.61
C GLN A 187 8.93 5.26 -3.29
N ARG A 188 8.72 6.56 -3.52
CA ARG A 188 7.45 7.25 -3.21
C ARG A 188 6.35 7.00 -4.25
N SER A 189 6.69 6.91 -5.53
CA SER A 189 5.72 6.66 -6.61
C SER A 189 5.19 5.22 -6.60
N ARG A 190 6.01 4.25 -6.16
CA ARG A 190 5.69 2.81 -6.09
C ARG A 190 5.30 2.21 -7.45
N LEU A 191 5.78 2.78 -8.55
CA LEU A 191 5.55 2.24 -9.89
C LEU A 191 6.55 1.11 -10.14
N LEU A 192 6.02 -0.08 -10.46
CA LEU A 192 6.78 -1.21 -10.99
C LEU A 192 6.69 -1.12 -12.53
N TRP A 193 7.83 -0.88 -13.17
CA TRP A 193 8.16 -0.99 -14.60
C TRP A 193 8.29 0.23 -15.52
N ALA A 194 9.13 -0.08 -16.53
CA ALA A 194 9.81 0.73 -17.52
C ALA A 194 9.01 0.87 -18.81
N ARG A 195 8.89 2.12 -19.26
CA ARG A 195 8.94 2.51 -20.67
C ARG A 195 9.10 4.04 -20.80
N GLN A 196 10.01 4.65 -20.01
CA GLN A 196 10.59 5.99 -20.25
C GLN A 196 11.59 6.38 -19.12
N ARG A 197 12.81 5.84 -19.23
CA ARG A 197 14.12 6.34 -18.73
C ARG A 197 14.33 6.72 -17.25
N ASP A 198 15.55 6.41 -16.77
CA ASP A 198 16.21 6.66 -15.47
C ASP A 198 16.30 8.13 -14.98
N ARG A 199 15.42 9.02 -15.43
CA ARG A 199 15.45 10.42 -15.00
C ARG A 199 14.24 10.76 -14.17
N ASN A 200 14.46 11.58 -13.16
CA ASN A 200 13.44 12.25 -12.37
C ASN A 200 12.56 13.15 -13.27
N THR A 201 11.65 12.54 -14.02
CA THR A 201 10.81 13.22 -15.02
C THR A 201 9.58 13.82 -14.36
N LYS A 202 9.04 14.88 -14.99
CA LYS A 202 7.74 15.48 -14.64
C LYS A 202 6.60 14.45 -14.51
N TYR A 203 6.73 13.31 -15.20
CA TYR A 203 5.80 12.18 -15.11
C TYR A 203 5.74 11.56 -13.71
N PHE A 204 6.87 11.24 -13.07
CA PHE A 204 6.84 10.66 -11.72
C PHE A 204 6.24 11.60 -10.69
N HIS A 205 6.51 12.91 -10.84
CA HIS A 205 5.89 13.95 -10.01
C HIS A 205 4.38 14.00 -10.21
N SER A 206 3.89 14.04 -11.46
CA SER A 206 2.45 14.08 -11.75
C SER A 206 1.74 12.82 -11.27
N GLN A 207 2.36 11.64 -11.39
CA GLN A 207 1.82 10.38 -10.87
C GLN A 207 1.71 10.36 -9.34
N ALA A 208 2.75 10.83 -8.63
CA ALA A 208 2.71 10.95 -7.18
C ALA A 208 1.60 11.91 -6.71
N THR A 209 1.47 13.07 -7.36
CA THR A 209 0.40 14.05 -7.11
C THR A 209 -0.98 13.46 -7.36
N ARG A 210 -1.16 12.74 -8.49
CA ARG A 210 -2.42 12.06 -8.83
C ARG A 210 -2.82 11.04 -7.76
N ARG A 211 -1.87 10.22 -7.31
CA ARG A 211 -2.11 9.24 -6.24
C ARG A 211 -2.44 9.92 -4.92
N HIS A 212 -1.76 11.01 -4.58
CA HIS A 212 -2.04 11.79 -3.39
C HIS A 212 -3.47 12.35 -3.41
N ARG A 213 -3.90 12.94 -4.53
CA ARG A 213 -5.28 13.43 -4.72
C ARG A 213 -6.31 12.32 -4.56
N ARG A 214 -6.14 11.20 -5.27
CA ARG A 214 -7.08 10.08 -5.22
C ARG A 214 -7.22 9.48 -3.83
N ASN A 215 -6.13 9.48 -3.06
CA ASN A 215 -6.10 8.90 -1.71
C ASN A 215 -6.45 9.92 -0.61
N LYS A 216 -6.61 11.21 -0.95
CA LYS A 216 -6.99 12.23 0.01
C LYS A 216 -8.49 12.10 0.29
N VAL A 217 -8.82 11.80 1.54
CA VAL A 217 -10.21 11.83 2.02
C VAL A 217 -10.54 13.28 2.35
N GLU A 218 -11.51 13.84 1.64
CA GLU A 218 -11.91 15.25 1.79
C GLU A 218 -13.16 15.42 2.63
N GLY A 219 -14.08 14.47 2.49
CA GLY A 219 -15.27 14.35 3.30
C GLY A 219 -15.85 12.96 3.21
N ILE A 220 -16.80 12.69 4.08
CA ILE A 220 -17.52 11.43 4.15
C ILE A 220 -18.94 11.69 4.66
N ARG A 221 -19.90 10.88 4.20
CA ARG A 221 -21.24 10.84 4.77
C ARG A 221 -21.24 9.98 6.02
N ASP A 222 -21.84 10.50 7.08
CA ASP A 222 -22.19 9.71 8.26
C ASP A 222 -23.41 8.81 8.00
N GLU A 223 -23.84 8.06 9.01
CA GLU A 223 -24.98 7.14 8.92
C GLU A 223 -26.32 7.87 8.71
N GLU A 224 -26.41 9.12 9.14
CA GLU A 224 -27.56 10.00 8.92
C GLU A 224 -27.59 10.60 7.50
N GLY A 225 -26.54 10.36 6.70
CA GLY A 225 -26.40 10.88 5.34
C GLY A 225 -25.82 12.28 5.26
N ASN A 226 -25.44 12.89 6.39
CA ASN A 226 -24.88 14.22 6.48
C ASN A 226 -23.42 14.23 6.02
N TRP A 227 -23.06 15.21 5.20
CA TRP A 227 -21.69 15.35 4.67
C TRP A 227 -20.77 16.01 5.68
N ARG A 228 -19.71 15.30 6.09
CA ARG A 228 -18.68 15.78 7.02
C ARG A 228 -17.41 16.09 6.24
N GLU A 229 -16.92 17.32 6.33
CA GLU A 229 -15.67 17.77 5.68
C GLU A 229 -14.55 18.09 6.68
N LYS A 230 -14.92 18.35 7.94
CA LYS A 230 -13.94 18.64 8.99
C LYS A 230 -13.14 17.38 9.28
N GLN A 231 -11.82 17.53 9.35
CA GLN A 231 -10.91 16.39 9.45
C GLN A 231 -11.15 15.51 10.69
N ASN A 232 -11.56 16.11 11.81
CA ASN A 232 -11.85 15.38 13.05
C ASN A 232 -13.13 14.56 12.89
N ASP A 233 -14.20 15.19 12.42
CA ASP A 233 -15.50 14.54 12.15
C ASP A 233 -15.34 13.37 11.16
N VAL A 234 -14.57 13.57 10.08
CA VAL A 234 -14.27 12.49 9.11
C VAL A 234 -13.52 11.34 9.78
N ALA A 235 -12.55 11.64 10.65
CA ALA A 235 -11.79 10.62 11.35
C ALA A 235 -12.67 9.85 12.34
N GLU A 236 -13.57 10.53 13.04
CA GLU A 236 -14.52 9.94 13.99
C GLU A 236 -15.46 8.96 13.29
N VAL A 237 -16.13 9.38 12.21
CA VAL A 237 -17.03 8.52 11.40
C VAL A 237 -16.30 7.26 10.92
N LEU A 238 -15.06 7.40 10.44
CA LEU A 238 -14.26 6.27 9.99
C LEU A 238 -13.88 5.33 11.14
N VAL A 239 -13.45 5.88 12.28
CA VAL A 239 -13.04 5.10 13.44
C VAL A 239 -14.22 4.32 14.01
N GLU A 240 -15.37 4.96 14.17
CA GLU A 240 -16.60 4.32 14.65
C GLU A 240 -17.03 3.18 13.73
N TYR A 241 -17.09 3.44 12.41
CA TYR A 241 -17.43 2.41 11.42
C TYR A 241 -16.51 1.19 11.49
N PHE A 242 -15.19 1.40 11.52
CA PHE A 242 -14.23 0.29 11.53
C PHE A 242 -14.17 -0.41 12.90
N LYS A 243 -14.38 0.30 14.02
CA LYS A 243 -14.54 -0.33 15.34
C LYS A 243 -15.74 -1.28 15.35
N GLY A 244 -16.89 -0.82 14.89
CA GLY A 244 -18.08 -1.66 14.76
C GLY A 244 -17.83 -2.86 13.85
N LEU A 245 -17.15 -2.65 12.72
CA LEU A 245 -16.81 -3.73 11.79
C LEU A 245 -15.90 -4.81 12.39
N PHE A 246 -14.90 -4.42 13.17
CA PHE A 246 -13.94 -5.35 13.76
C PHE A 246 -14.40 -5.94 15.11
N THR A 247 -15.58 -5.56 15.58
CA THR A 247 -16.17 -6.14 16.79
C THR A 247 -16.84 -7.46 16.41
N ALA A 248 -16.46 -8.53 17.11
CA ALA A 248 -17.01 -9.86 16.88
C ALA A 248 -18.51 -9.90 17.21
N SER A 249 -19.27 -10.65 16.41
CA SER A 249 -20.65 -11.02 16.74
C SER A 249 -20.66 -12.38 17.44
N GLU A 250 -21.65 -12.63 18.30
CA GLU A 250 -21.83 -13.93 18.93
C GLU A 250 -22.11 -15.01 17.88
N LEU A 251 -21.48 -16.18 18.05
CA LEU A 251 -21.70 -17.34 17.20
C LEU A 251 -22.66 -18.31 17.89
N ASN A 252 -23.80 -18.54 17.24
CA ASN A 252 -24.73 -19.60 17.62
C ASN A 252 -24.51 -20.82 16.69
N GLY A 253 -24.38 -22.02 17.26
CA GLY A 253 -24.37 -23.28 16.48
C GLY A 253 -23.04 -23.70 15.85
N SER A 254 -21.89 -23.20 16.32
CA SER A 254 -20.59 -23.54 15.70
C SER A 254 -20.15 -24.99 15.90
N GLN A 255 -20.53 -25.66 17.00
CA GLN A 255 -20.02 -26.99 17.34
C GLN A 255 -20.50 -28.10 16.38
N GLU A 256 -21.75 -28.05 15.93
CA GLU A 256 -22.31 -29.05 15.01
C GLU A 256 -21.61 -29.00 13.64
N VAL A 257 -21.34 -27.79 13.13
CA VAL A 257 -20.61 -27.58 11.88
C VAL A 257 -19.18 -28.11 11.98
N LEU A 258 -18.49 -27.84 13.09
CA LEU A 258 -17.11 -28.27 13.33
C LEU A 258 -17.00 -29.80 13.40
N SER A 259 -17.98 -30.47 14.01
CA SER A 259 -18.02 -31.94 14.08
C SER A 259 -18.13 -32.63 12.71
N SER A 260 -18.57 -31.90 11.68
CA SER A 260 -18.70 -32.41 10.31
C SER A 260 -17.44 -32.22 9.47
N ILE A 261 -16.42 -31.49 9.97
CA ILE A 261 -15.17 -31.25 9.26
C ILE A 261 -14.22 -32.42 9.51
N PRO A 262 -13.77 -33.14 8.47
CA PRO A 262 -12.84 -34.25 8.67
C PRO A 262 -11.47 -33.75 9.13
N THR A 263 -10.84 -34.50 10.04
CA THR A 263 -9.45 -34.29 10.43
C THR A 263 -8.53 -34.81 9.32
N ILE A 264 -7.80 -33.90 8.67
CA ILE A 264 -6.90 -34.23 7.54
C ILE A 264 -5.43 -34.25 7.97
N ILE A 265 -5.09 -33.60 9.09
CA ILE A 265 -3.72 -33.54 9.62
C ILE A 265 -3.43 -34.81 10.39
N ASP A 266 -2.47 -35.60 9.91
CA ASP A 266 -1.97 -36.79 10.61
C ASP A 266 -0.92 -36.44 11.68
N GLU A 267 -0.50 -37.44 12.46
CA GLU A 267 0.48 -37.28 13.53
C GLU A 267 1.87 -36.84 13.02
N GLU A 268 2.27 -37.27 11.82
CA GLU A 268 3.56 -36.92 11.23
C GLU A 268 3.59 -35.44 10.83
N MET A 269 2.53 -34.98 10.17
CA MET A 269 2.31 -33.59 9.82
C MET A 269 2.27 -32.70 11.07
N ASN A 270 1.55 -33.15 12.12
CA ASN A 270 1.47 -32.41 13.37
C ASN A 270 2.83 -32.32 14.07
N THR A 271 3.58 -33.43 14.11
CA THR A 271 4.94 -33.48 14.65
C THR A 271 5.87 -32.52 13.89
N MET A 272 5.77 -32.45 12.56
CA MET A 272 6.55 -31.52 11.73
C MET A 272 6.21 -30.06 12.03
N LEU A 273 4.93 -29.72 12.19
CA LEU A 273 4.51 -28.36 12.52
C LEU A 273 4.94 -27.92 13.92
N GLY A 274 4.96 -28.86 14.87
CA GLY A 274 5.30 -28.64 16.28
C GLY A 274 6.79 -28.54 16.59
N GLN A 275 7.68 -28.74 15.62
CA GLN A 275 9.13 -28.59 15.83
C GLN A 275 9.51 -27.15 16.18
N ASP A 276 10.63 -26.95 16.88
CA ASP A 276 11.14 -25.61 17.15
C ASP A 276 11.49 -24.85 15.87
N PHE A 277 11.28 -23.53 15.89
CA PHE A 277 11.67 -22.63 14.82
C PHE A 277 13.18 -22.41 14.77
N SER A 278 13.70 -22.29 13.55
CA SER A 278 15.13 -22.20 13.27
C SER A 278 15.54 -20.86 12.66
N GLU A 279 16.80 -20.47 12.85
CA GLU A 279 17.35 -19.23 12.29
C GLU A 279 17.25 -19.17 10.76
N GLN A 280 17.40 -20.33 10.10
CA GLN A 280 17.33 -20.45 8.65
C GLN A 280 15.94 -20.06 8.14
N GLU A 281 14.87 -20.41 8.86
CA GLU A 281 13.50 -20.06 8.50
C GLU A 281 13.28 -18.54 8.60
N VAL A 282 13.81 -17.91 9.65
CA VAL A 282 13.75 -16.45 9.85
C VAL A 282 14.47 -15.74 8.70
N ALA A 283 15.73 -16.12 8.42
CA ALA A 283 16.51 -15.52 7.35
C ALA A 283 15.88 -15.72 5.96
N ALA A 284 15.33 -16.92 5.69
CA ALA A 284 14.64 -17.21 4.45
C ALA A 284 13.37 -16.35 4.29
N SER A 285 12.61 -16.13 5.37
CA SER A 285 11.40 -15.31 5.34
C SER A 285 11.70 -13.87 4.91
N LEU A 286 12.79 -13.28 5.39
CA LEU A 286 13.22 -11.92 5.03
C LEU A 286 13.70 -11.84 3.57
N LYS A 287 14.46 -12.82 3.10
CA LYS A 287 14.94 -12.88 1.70
C LYS A 287 13.79 -12.96 0.69
N GLN A 288 12.69 -13.60 1.06
CA GLN A 288 11.49 -13.71 0.21
C GLN A 288 10.68 -12.40 0.15
N MET A 289 10.96 -11.41 0.99
CA MET A 289 10.21 -10.15 0.99
C MET A 289 10.71 -9.21 -0.10
N ALA A 290 9.77 -8.60 -0.82
CA ALA A 290 10.10 -7.51 -1.74
C ALA A 290 10.67 -6.31 -0.96
N PRO A 291 11.84 -5.76 -1.34
CA PRO A 291 12.61 -4.84 -0.48
C PRO A 291 11.85 -3.57 -0.10
N LEU A 292 11.19 -2.94 -1.06
CA LEU A 292 10.53 -1.65 -0.86
C LEU A 292 9.05 -1.79 -0.53
N LYS A 293 8.60 -2.78 0.24
CA LYS A 293 7.20 -2.84 0.72
C LYS A 293 6.92 -1.73 1.75
N ALA A 294 5.64 -1.41 1.97
CA ALA A 294 5.26 -0.35 2.90
C ALA A 294 5.59 -0.76 4.36
N PRO A 295 6.29 0.08 5.15
CA PRO A 295 6.60 -0.22 6.54
C PRO A 295 5.40 0.05 7.47
N GLY A 296 5.45 -0.54 8.66
CA GLY A 296 4.48 -0.30 9.73
C GLY A 296 4.80 0.94 10.54
N PRO A 297 4.29 1.08 11.77
CA PRO A 297 4.60 2.20 12.66
C PRO A 297 6.09 2.51 12.84
N ASP A 298 6.96 1.50 12.81
CA ASP A 298 8.42 1.65 12.96
C ASP A 298 9.11 2.40 11.81
N GLY A 299 8.44 2.54 10.65
CA GLY A 299 9.00 3.19 9.46
C GLY A 299 10.10 2.40 8.73
N MET A 300 10.43 1.18 9.14
CA MET A 300 11.52 0.36 8.58
C MET A 300 11.00 -0.63 7.52
N PRO A 301 11.37 -0.49 6.22
CA PRO A 301 10.97 -1.42 5.16
C PRO A 301 11.86 -2.67 5.14
N PRO A 302 11.47 -3.75 4.43
CA PRO A 302 12.32 -4.95 4.31
C PRO A 302 13.73 -4.65 3.80
N ARG A 303 13.88 -3.64 2.91
CA ARG A 303 15.18 -3.17 2.39
C ARG A 303 16.16 -2.80 3.50
N PHE A 304 15.69 -2.20 4.60
CA PHE A 304 16.53 -1.86 5.75
C PHE A 304 17.15 -3.14 6.35
N TYR A 305 16.31 -4.10 6.72
CA TYR A 305 16.76 -5.36 7.32
C TYR A 305 17.61 -6.20 6.38
N GLN A 306 17.30 -6.21 5.07
CA GLN A 306 18.09 -6.92 4.07
C GLN A 306 19.48 -6.32 3.88
N HIS A 307 19.59 -4.99 3.91
CA HIS A 307 20.87 -4.29 3.74
C HIS A 307 21.74 -4.37 5.00
N PHE A 308 21.15 -4.09 6.17
CA PHE A 308 21.86 -4.08 7.46
C PHE A 308 21.86 -5.44 8.17
N TRP A 309 21.60 -6.54 7.45
CA TRP A 309 21.47 -7.87 8.05
C TRP A 309 22.71 -8.28 8.85
N GLY A 310 23.91 -7.93 8.39
CA GLY A 310 25.15 -8.19 9.13
C GLY A 310 25.21 -7.54 10.52
N THR A 311 24.47 -6.45 10.74
CA THR A 311 24.39 -5.74 12.02
C THR A 311 23.19 -6.17 12.86
N VAL A 312 22.02 -6.34 12.24
CA VAL A 312 20.76 -6.53 12.97
C VAL A 312 20.33 -8.00 13.12
N SER A 313 20.94 -8.92 12.37
CA SER A 313 20.50 -10.32 12.26
C SER A 313 20.37 -11.04 13.60
N HIS A 314 21.39 -10.95 14.45
CA HIS A 314 21.39 -11.64 15.74
C HIS A 314 20.19 -11.23 16.61
N ASP A 315 19.96 -9.92 16.77
CA ASP A 315 18.88 -9.40 17.61
C ASP A 315 17.51 -9.70 17.00
N VAL A 316 17.37 -9.55 15.68
CA VAL A 316 16.11 -9.85 14.98
C VAL A 316 15.78 -11.34 15.08
N THR A 317 16.74 -12.22 14.77
CA THR A 317 16.53 -13.67 14.77
C THR A 317 16.24 -14.19 16.17
N SER A 318 17.05 -13.82 17.17
CA SER A 318 16.82 -14.24 18.55
C SER A 318 15.45 -13.79 19.08
N SER A 319 15.01 -12.57 18.76
CA SER A 319 13.68 -12.09 19.15
C SER A 319 12.56 -12.90 18.51
N ILE A 320 12.64 -13.07 17.19
CA ILE A 320 11.60 -13.78 16.42
C ILE A 320 11.50 -15.23 16.87
N LEU A 321 12.62 -15.91 17.12
CA LEU A 321 12.64 -17.27 17.61
C LEU A 321 12.09 -17.37 19.04
N ALA A 322 12.46 -16.45 19.93
CA ALA A 322 11.90 -16.41 21.29
C ALA A 322 10.37 -16.29 21.24
N TRP A 323 9.83 -15.40 20.40
CA TRP A 323 8.38 -15.22 20.23
C TRP A 323 7.70 -16.44 19.63
N LEU A 324 8.26 -16.99 18.54
CA LEU A 324 7.68 -18.14 17.85
C LEU A 324 7.68 -19.40 18.72
N ASN A 325 8.79 -19.71 19.39
CA ASN A 325 8.93 -20.92 20.21
C ASN A 325 8.19 -20.82 21.55
N SER A 326 7.96 -19.62 22.08
CA SER A 326 7.12 -19.40 23.28
C SER A 326 5.63 -19.27 22.96
N GLY A 327 5.25 -19.13 21.69
CA GLY A 327 3.87 -18.85 21.30
C GLY A 327 3.39 -17.46 21.75
N THR A 328 4.28 -16.50 21.97
CA THR A 328 3.95 -15.14 22.41
C THR A 328 4.20 -14.10 21.33
N LEU A 329 3.45 -13.00 21.35
CA LEU A 329 3.65 -11.86 20.46
C LEU A 329 3.66 -10.56 21.26
N PRO A 330 4.75 -9.76 21.22
CA PRO A 330 4.79 -8.49 21.94
C PRO A 330 3.68 -7.54 21.47
N THR A 331 2.98 -6.92 22.42
CA THR A 331 1.91 -5.94 22.11
C THR A 331 2.37 -4.83 21.16
N PRO A 332 3.56 -4.21 21.31
CA PRO A 332 4.02 -3.17 20.40
C PRO A 332 4.19 -3.64 18.96
N LEU A 333 4.45 -4.94 18.76
CA LEU A 333 4.62 -5.53 17.44
C LEU A 333 3.29 -5.68 16.69
N ASN A 334 2.19 -5.80 17.43
CA ASN A 334 0.83 -5.88 16.90
C ASN A 334 0.23 -4.49 16.56
N HIS A 335 0.91 -3.40 16.90
CA HIS A 335 0.48 -2.07 16.46
C HIS A 335 0.64 -1.91 14.95
N THR A 336 -0.42 -1.46 14.28
CA THR A 336 -0.44 -1.24 12.83
C THR A 336 -1.00 0.13 12.48
N PHE A 337 -0.59 0.69 11.35
CA PHE A 337 -1.30 1.81 10.76
C PHE A 337 -2.33 1.30 9.75
N ILE A 338 -3.58 1.73 9.91
CA ILE A 338 -4.64 1.44 8.94
C ILE A 338 -4.61 2.51 7.84
N ALA A 339 -4.23 2.09 6.63
CA ALA A 339 -4.31 2.93 5.45
C ALA A 339 -5.62 2.63 4.70
N LEU A 340 -6.43 3.66 4.46
CA LEU A 340 -7.67 3.53 3.71
C LEU A 340 -7.41 3.67 2.21
N ILE A 341 -7.74 2.64 1.43
CA ILE A 341 -7.64 2.65 -0.03
C ILE A 341 -9.05 2.73 -0.62
N PRO A 342 -9.35 3.73 -1.46
CA PRO A 342 -10.65 3.82 -2.11
C PRO A 342 -10.90 2.62 -3.04
N LYS A 343 -12.05 1.95 -2.90
CA LYS A 343 -12.50 0.84 -3.76
C LYS A 343 -13.10 1.35 -5.07
N ILE A 344 -13.68 2.55 -5.05
CA ILE A 344 -14.33 3.20 -6.18
C ILE A 344 -13.77 4.60 -6.40
N HIS A 345 -14.12 5.21 -7.53
CA HIS A 345 -13.86 6.62 -7.75
C HIS A 345 -14.77 7.47 -6.85
N ASN A 346 -14.20 8.51 -6.24
CA ASN A 346 -14.88 9.50 -5.40
C ASN A 346 -15.76 8.86 -4.30
N PRO A 347 -15.15 8.12 -3.36
CA PRO A 347 -15.88 7.51 -2.26
C PRO A 347 -16.53 8.56 -1.32
N GLU A 348 -17.81 8.35 -1.02
CA GLU A 348 -18.60 9.17 -0.09
C GLU A 348 -18.87 8.46 1.25
N HIS A 349 -18.72 7.13 1.33
CA HIS A 349 -19.08 6.34 2.52
C HIS A 349 -17.94 5.45 3.00
N ALA A 350 -17.90 5.12 4.30
CA ALA A 350 -16.81 4.34 4.91
C ALA A 350 -16.63 2.95 4.29
N HIS A 351 -17.72 2.26 3.95
CA HIS A 351 -17.70 0.94 3.30
C HIS A 351 -17.02 0.91 1.90
N GLN A 352 -16.89 2.07 1.25
CA GLN A 352 -16.24 2.25 -0.05
C GLN A 352 -14.71 2.36 0.09
N TYR A 353 -14.19 2.38 1.32
CA TYR A 353 -12.77 2.25 1.59
C TYR A 353 -12.42 0.81 1.98
N ARG A 354 -11.25 0.36 1.54
CA ARG A 354 -10.63 -0.88 1.98
C ARG A 354 -9.58 -0.52 3.04
N PRO A 355 -9.72 -0.99 4.28
CA PRO A 355 -8.68 -0.84 5.28
C PRO A 355 -7.52 -1.77 4.91
N ILE A 356 -6.30 -1.25 4.95
CA ILE A 356 -5.06 -2.02 4.79
C ILE A 356 -4.18 -1.77 6.01
N SER A 357 -3.97 -2.82 6.81
CA SER A 357 -3.08 -2.78 7.97
C SER A 357 -1.62 -2.83 7.52
N LEU A 358 -0.88 -1.77 7.83
CA LEU A 358 0.56 -1.68 7.60
C LEU A 358 1.29 -2.19 8.83
N CYS A 359 1.65 -3.47 8.81
CA CYS A 359 2.40 -4.10 9.91
C CYS A 359 3.90 -3.81 9.82
N ASN A 360 4.58 -3.80 10.97
CA ASN A 360 6.03 -3.76 11.06
C ASN A 360 6.66 -4.96 10.34
N VAL A 361 7.89 -4.82 9.87
CA VAL A 361 8.57 -5.91 9.14
C VAL A 361 8.84 -7.09 10.06
N LEU A 362 9.15 -6.85 11.34
CA LEU A 362 9.32 -7.92 12.33
C LEU A 362 8.05 -8.78 12.46
N TYR A 363 6.85 -8.17 12.47
CA TYR A 363 5.58 -8.91 12.46
C TYR A 363 5.41 -9.71 11.17
N LYS A 364 5.81 -9.13 10.04
CA LYS A 364 5.79 -9.82 8.74
C LYS A 364 6.76 -11.00 8.72
N ILE A 365 7.91 -10.92 9.37
CA ILE A 365 8.86 -12.03 9.50
C ILE A 365 8.21 -13.14 10.32
N TYR A 366 7.71 -12.82 11.51
CA TYR A 366 7.00 -13.75 12.40
C TYR A 366 5.89 -14.52 11.66
N SER A 367 4.94 -13.79 11.07
CA SER A 367 3.81 -14.39 10.33
C SER A 367 4.23 -15.15 9.06
N LYS A 368 5.28 -14.70 8.37
CA LYS A 368 5.79 -15.36 7.16
C LYS A 368 6.47 -16.68 7.48
N VAL A 369 7.18 -16.78 8.61
CA VAL A 369 7.78 -18.05 9.07
C VAL A 369 6.68 -19.08 9.31
N LEU A 370 5.63 -18.72 10.06
CA LEU A 370 4.45 -19.57 10.27
C LEU A 370 3.80 -19.98 8.95
N ALA A 371 3.52 -19.02 8.07
CA ALA A 371 2.91 -19.29 6.78
C ALA A 371 3.77 -20.22 5.90
N ASN A 372 5.10 -20.10 5.96
CA ASN A 372 6.00 -20.94 5.19
C ASN A 372 6.00 -22.40 5.68
N ARG A 373 5.79 -22.65 6.98
CA ARG A 373 5.59 -24.01 7.50
C ARG A 373 4.28 -24.60 7.04
N LEU A 374 3.17 -23.88 7.26
CA LEU A 374 1.84 -24.31 6.83
C LEU A 374 1.80 -24.59 5.32
N LYS A 375 2.50 -23.77 4.53
CA LYS A 375 2.59 -23.93 3.07
C LYS A 375 3.09 -25.30 2.63
N LYS A 376 3.94 -25.98 3.42
CA LYS A 376 4.44 -27.32 3.09
C LYS A 376 3.31 -28.36 3.06
N LEU A 377 2.29 -28.17 3.91
CA LEU A 377 1.16 -29.09 4.03
C LEU A 377 -0.06 -28.69 3.19
N MET A 378 -0.14 -27.43 2.75
CA MET A 378 -1.26 -26.93 1.95
C MET A 378 -1.70 -27.86 0.81
N PRO A 379 -0.80 -28.49 0.01
CA PRO A 379 -1.21 -29.40 -1.06
C PRO A 379 -2.03 -30.62 -0.61
N HIS A 380 -1.88 -31.04 0.65
CA HIS A 380 -2.60 -32.17 1.24
C HIS A 380 -3.92 -31.74 1.89
N ILE A 381 -4.04 -30.46 2.28
CA ILE A 381 -5.18 -29.92 3.03
C ILE A 381 -6.22 -29.29 2.10
N ILE A 382 -5.80 -28.68 0.99
CA ILE A 382 -6.71 -27.98 0.06
C ILE A 382 -7.02 -28.81 -1.17
N THR A 383 -8.27 -28.75 -1.62
CA THR A 383 -8.69 -29.38 -2.87
C THR A 383 -8.05 -28.69 -4.08
N GLU A 384 -7.97 -29.40 -5.22
CA GLU A 384 -7.49 -28.84 -6.48
C GLU A 384 -8.34 -27.66 -6.99
N HIS A 385 -9.61 -27.59 -6.59
CA HIS A 385 -10.54 -26.53 -6.97
C HIS A 385 -10.27 -25.19 -6.24
N GLN A 386 -9.43 -25.16 -5.21
CA GLN A 386 -9.02 -23.93 -4.52
C GLN A 386 -7.80 -23.30 -5.18
N SER A 387 -8.00 -22.40 -6.15
CA SER A 387 -6.89 -21.77 -6.89
C SER A 387 -6.30 -20.51 -6.25
N ALA A 388 -7.09 -19.74 -5.50
CA ALA A 388 -6.64 -18.45 -4.98
C ALA A 388 -5.56 -18.61 -3.90
N PHE A 389 -4.49 -17.81 -4.01
CA PHE A 389 -3.36 -17.75 -3.07
C PHE A 389 -2.54 -19.05 -2.93
N THR A 390 -2.76 -20.02 -3.80
CA THR A 390 -1.96 -21.26 -3.87
C THR A 390 -0.81 -21.07 -4.86
N LYS A 391 0.36 -21.62 -4.52
CA LYS A 391 1.51 -21.61 -5.43
C LYS A 391 1.15 -22.41 -6.69
N ASP A 392 1.57 -21.94 -7.85
CA ASP A 392 1.42 -22.65 -9.13
C ASP A 392 -0.05 -22.85 -9.59
N ARG A 393 -1.01 -22.12 -9.02
CA ARG A 393 -2.41 -22.04 -9.50
C ARG A 393 -2.73 -20.62 -9.93
N LEU A 394 -3.31 -20.45 -11.12
CA LEU A 394 -3.65 -19.13 -11.65
C LEU A 394 -5.15 -18.86 -11.49
N ILE A 395 -5.50 -17.60 -11.28
CA ILE A 395 -6.91 -17.19 -11.20
C ILE A 395 -7.65 -17.41 -12.54
N SER A 396 -6.92 -17.43 -13.65
CA SER A 396 -7.46 -17.74 -14.98
C SER A 396 -7.99 -19.17 -15.07
N ASP A 397 -7.43 -20.10 -14.31
CA ASP A 397 -7.82 -21.51 -14.36
C ASP A 397 -9.26 -21.68 -13.87
N ASN A 398 -9.67 -20.93 -12.85
CA ASN A 398 -11.07 -20.89 -12.39
C ASN A 398 -12.04 -20.38 -13.43
N ILE A 399 -11.62 -19.46 -14.30
CA ILE A 399 -12.48 -18.92 -15.36
C ILE A 399 -12.78 -20.03 -16.36
N LEU A 400 -11.76 -20.83 -16.72
CA LEU A 400 -11.92 -21.98 -17.61
C LEU A 400 -12.82 -23.05 -16.99
N VAL A 401 -12.57 -23.43 -15.72
CA VAL A 401 -13.40 -24.41 -15.01
C VAL A 401 -14.86 -23.95 -14.94
N ALA A 402 -15.11 -22.67 -14.62
CA ALA A 402 -16.46 -22.12 -14.59
C ALA A 402 -17.13 -22.12 -15.97
N PHE A 403 -16.38 -21.79 -17.03
CA PHE A 403 -16.89 -21.78 -18.40
C PHE A 403 -17.28 -23.20 -18.86
N GLU A 404 -16.41 -24.19 -18.66
CA GLU A 404 -16.67 -25.59 -19.01
C GLU A 404 -17.85 -26.17 -18.21
N THR A 405 -17.93 -25.83 -16.92
CA THR A 405 -19.05 -26.22 -16.06
C THR A 405 -20.36 -25.66 -16.62
N LEU A 406 -20.44 -24.36 -16.90
CA LEU A 406 -21.64 -23.74 -17.46
C LEU A 406 -21.98 -24.27 -18.86
N HIS A 407 -20.98 -24.58 -19.67
CA HIS A 407 -21.16 -25.17 -21.00
C HIS A 407 -21.78 -26.57 -20.91
N SER A 408 -21.24 -27.42 -20.04
CA SER A 408 -21.78 -28.76 -19.78
C SER A 408 -23.21 -28.71 -19.25
N LEU A 409 -23.49 -27.79 -18.32
CA LEU A 409 -24.83 -27.56 -17.80
C LEU A 409 -25.82 -27.16 -18.91
N LYS A 410 -25.42 -26.30 -19.84
CA LYS A 410 -26.26 -25.86 -20.96
C LYS A 410 -26.56 -26.98 -21.96
N ASN A 411 -25.62 -27.91 -22.14
CA ASN A 411 -25.75 -29.02 -23.08
C ASN A 411 -26.40 -30.27 -22.45
N TYR A 412 -26.65 -30.27 -21.15
CA TYR A 412 -27.27 -31.37 -20.46
C TYR A 412 -28.77 -31.43 -20.79
N LYS A 413 -29.23 -32.51 -21.44
CA LYS A 413 -30.60 -32.66 -21.98
C LYS A 413 -31.47 -33.68 -21.23
N SER A 414 -31.17 -33.99 -19.97
CA SER A 414 -31.96 -34.96 -19.20
C SER A 414 -33.30 -34.38 -18.75
N THR A 415 -34.36 -35.18 -18.81
CA THR A 415 -35.73 -34.84 -18.37
C THR A 415 -36.03 -35.27 -16.92
N SER A 416 -35.16 -36.06 -16.27
CA SER A 416 -35.42 -36.58 -14.92
C SER A 416 -34.69 -35.84 -13.80
N HIS A 417 -33.58 -35.16 -14.09
CA HIS A 417 -32.78 -34.43 -13.10
C HIS A 417 -32.27 -33.11 -13.70
N GLY A 418 -32.41 -32.02 -12.95
CA GLY A 418 -31.89 -30.70 -13.30
C GLY A 418 -30.66 -30.35 -12.49
N PHE A 419 -29.82 -29.47 -13.03
CA PHE A 419 -28.68 -28.92 -12.32
C PHE A 419 -28.88 -27.43 -12.05
N MET A 420 -28.30 -26.93 -10.96
CA MET A 420 -28.31 -25.53 -10.57
C MET A 420 -26.90 -25.06 -10.26
N ALA A 421 -26.53 -23.88 -10.76
CA ALA A 421 -25.30 -23.20 -10.37
C ALA A 421 -25.59 -22.26 -9.20
N LEU A 422 -24.81 -22.39 -8.12
CA LEU A 422 -24.91 -21.51 -6.96
C LEU A 422 -23.67 -20.60 -6.89
N LYS A 423 -23.91 -19.28 -6.86
CA LYS A 423 -22.85 -18.29 -6.66
C LYS A 423 -22.97 -17.71 -5.26
N LEU A 424 -22.02 -18.05 -4.40
CA LEU A 424 -21.91 -17.53 -3.04
C LEU A 424 -20.83 -16.44 -3.00
N ASP A 425 -21.12 -15.33 -2.32
CA ASP A 425 -20.15 -14.26 -2.07
C ASP A 425 -20.11 -13.95 -0.57
N MET A 426 -18.91 -13.91 0.00
CA MET A 426 -18.69 -13.63 1.40
C MET A 426 -18.37 -12.16 1.60
N SER A 427 -19.24 -11.46 2.31
CA SER A 427 -18.99 -10.06 2.67
C SER A 427 -17.80 -9.97 3.63
N LYS A 428 -16.76 -9.22 3.27
CA LYS A 428 -15.67 -8.82 4.17
C LYS A 428 -15.00 -10.02 4.88
N ALA A 429 -14.60 -11.01 4.08
CA ALA A 429 -14.12 -12.31 4.57
C ALA A 429 -13.03 -12.25 5.65
N TYR A 430 -12.14 -11.27 5.66
CA TYR A 430 -11.11 -11.12 6.71
C TYR A 430 -11.55 -10.31 7.92
N ASP A 431 -12.51 -9.38 7.74
CA ASP A 431 -12.93 -8.45 8.80
C ASP A 431 -13.99 -9.09 9.73
N ARG A 432 -14.60 -10.20 9.31
CA ARG A 432 -15.71 -10.88 10.00
C ARG A 432 -15.37 -12.28 10.51
N VAL A 433 -14.10 -12.68 10.48
CA VAL A 433 -13.67 -13.98 11.04
C VAL A 433 -13.70 -13.90 12.56
N VAL A 434 -14.38 -14.86 13.19
CA VAL A 434 -14.46 -14.93 14.65
C VAL A 434 -13.38 -15.86 15.17
N TRP A 435 -12.50 -15.36 16.05
CA TRP A 435 -11.38 -16.12 16.60
C TRP A 435 -11.81 -17.37 17.38
N ASN A 436 -12.92 -17.30 18.12
CA ASN A 436 -13.45 -18.46 18.84
C ASN A 436 -13.85 -19.60 17.88
N PHE A 437 -14.27 -19.30 16.64
CA PHE A 437 -14.51 -20.34 15.65
C PHE A 437 -13.19 -21.00 15.21
N LEU A 438 -12.16 -20.19 14.95
CA LEU A 438 -10.84 -20.69 14.55
C LEU A 438 -10.13 -21.49 15.64
N ASN A 439 -10.32 -21.15 16.92
CA ASN A 439 -9.70 -21.88 18.03
C ASN A 439 -10.35 -23.25 18.30
N ASN A 440 -11.58 -23.46 17.83
CA ASN A 440 -12.33 -24.71 18.00
C ASN A 440 -12.32 -25.58 16.73
N LEU A 441 -11.70 -25.10 15.65
CA LEU A 441 -11.35 -25.85 14.43
C LEU A 441 -10.17 -26.78 14.76
#